data_AF-A0A2E1KLS8-F1
#
_entry.id   AF-A0A2E1KLS8-F1
#
_cell.length_a   1.000
_cell.length_b   1.000
_cell.length_c   1.000
_cell.angle_alpha   90.00
_cell.angle_beta   90.00
_cell.angle_gamma   90.00
#
_symmetry.space_group_name_H-M   'P 1'
#
loop_
_entity.id
_entity.type
_entity.pdbx_description
1 polymer ?
#
loop_
_entity_poly.entity_id
_entity_poly.type
_entity_poly.pdbx_seq_one_letter_code
_entity_poly.pdbx_strand_id
1 'polypeptide(L)'
;MCLLAIQYQLVPESPILVACNREESYDRPTSAPSIQSGKPRVLACTDQVASGTWLGVNQHGMFVGVCNRPKLFVSPSPRSRGLLCRDLLRSGSARLAVDLAMEELHAGNYAGANFVIADSESGWVVHAGDELEAAQLEEGLSIISNSDVDNPRDQRVQMAHRLLSLQTLDSPVKFLAVASKVFARAPSPPGRPSMVIRGQSRGTVSSTLLSLGMKPRDAIYQYAAGPPDRTKFEDFSPLLRDILSRGIRETRSEVQV
;
A
#
# COMPACT_ATOMS: atom_id res chain seq x y z
N MET A 1 -3.01 -8.03 -10.90
CA MET A 1 -4.04 -7.58 -9.95
C MET A 1 -3.43 -7.59 -8.57
N CYS A 2 -3.16 -6.42 -7.98
CA CYS A 2 -2.52 -6.27 -6.66
C CYS A 2 -3.31 -6.96 -5.54
N LEU A 3 -2.64 -7.28 -4.44
CA LEU A 3 -3.28 -7.70 -3.19
C LEU A 3 -2.62 -6.95 -2.03
N LEU A 4 -3.41 -6.31 -1.20
CA LEU A 4 -2.96 -5.55 -0.05
C LEU A 4 -3.77 -5.97 1.18
N ALA A 5 -3.10 -6.25 2.28
CA ALA A 5 -3.70 -6.36 3.60
C ALA A 5 -3.22 -5.18 4.44
N ILE A 6 -4.16 -4.51 5.10
CA ILE A 6 -3.88 -3.48 6.09
C ILE A 6 -4.55 -3.86 7.39
N GLN A 7 -3.78 -3.90 8.47
CA GLN A 7 -4.31 -3.96 9.82
C GLN A 7 -4.19 -2.57 10.44
N TYR A 8 -5.34 -1.95 10.66
CA TYR A 8 -5.47 -0.54 11.02
C TYR A 8 -5.92 -0.39 12.48
N GLN A 9 -5.21 0.44 13.24
CA GLN A 9 -5.43 0.82 14.64
C GLN A 9 -5.59 -0.30 15.69
N LEU A 10 -5.62 -1.58 15.31
CA LEU A 10 -5.76 -2.69 16.25
C LEU A 10 -4.56 -2.83 17.21
N VAL A 11 -3.38 -2.39 16.78
CA VAL A 11 -2.13 -2.44 17.56
C VAL A 11 -1.74 -1.00 17.91
N PRO A 12 -2.03 -0.50 19.13
CA PRO A 12 -1.89 0.92 19.46
C PRO A 12 -0.49 1.49 19.24
N GLU A 13 0.56 0.70 19.46
CA GLU A 13 1.94 1.13 19.24
C GLU A 13 2.34 1.19 17.76
N SER A 14 1.57 0.56 16.86
CA SER A 14 1.80 0.51 15.41
C SER A 14 0.47 0.50 14.67
N PRO A 15 -0.17 1.68 14.54
CA PRO A 15 -1.54 1.79 14.02
C PRO A 15 -1.68 1.39 12.55
N ILE A 16 -0.58 1.27 11.79
CA ILE A 16 -0.63 0.83 10.39
C ILE A 16 0.36 -0.32 10.20
N LEU A 17 -0.20 -1.50 9.93
CA LEU A 17 0.56 -2.69 9.53
C LEU A 17 0.09 -3.10 8.13
N VAL A 18 1.02 -3.26 7.18
CA VAL A 18 0.68 -3.55 5.77
C VAL A 18 1.48 -4.72 5.24
N ALA A 19 0.82 -5.56 4.46
CA ALA A 19 1.45 -6.53 3.58
C ALA A 19 0.87 -6.38 2.17
N CYS A 20 1.72 -6.27 1.15
CA CYS A 20 1.29 -5.99 -0.20
C CYS A 20 2.08 -6.82 -1.21
N ASN A 21 1.37 -7.46 -2.14
CA ASN A 21 1.93 -8.03 -3.36
C ASN A 21 1.54 -7.13 -4.53
N ARG A 22 2.55 -6.73 -5.31
CA ARG A 22 2.33 -6.02 -6.56
C ARG A 22 2.33 -7.01 -7.71
N GLU A 23 1.22 -7.06 -8.43
CA GLU A 23 1.12 -7.82 -9.67
C GLU A 23 1.20 -6.91 -10.89
N GLU A 24 2.20 -7.16 -11.73
CA GLU A 24 2.47 -6.38 -12.93
C GLU A 24 3.08 -7.24 -14.04
N SER A 25 3.11 -6.69 -15.26
CA SER A 25 3.93 -7.18 -16.36
C SER A 25 5.41 -7.29 -16.00
N TYR A 26 6.05 -8.36 -16.44
CA TYR A 26 7.48 -8.61 -16.14
C TYR A 26 8.42 -7.65 -16.87
N ASP A 27 7.97 -7.06 -17.97
CA ASP A 27 8.72 -6.09 -18.78
C ASP A 27 8.60 -4.64 -18.27
N ARG A 28 7.89 -4.41 -17.16
CA ARG A 28 7.74 -3.08 -16.54
C ARG A 28 8.74 -2.89 -15.40
N PRO A 29 9.90 -2.27 -15.66
CA PRO A 29 10.95 -2.14 -14.66
C PRO A 29 10.57 -1.19 -13.52
N THR A 30 11.14 -1.45 -12.34
CA THR A 30 10.94 -0.64 -11.14
C THR A 30 12.24 -0.51 -10.35
N SER A 31 12.44 0.60 -9.65
CA SER A 31 13.53 0.73 -8.67
C SER A 31 13.11 0.27 -7.28
N ALA A 32 14.08 -0.17 -6.49
CA ALA A 32 13.91 -0.45 -5.07
C ALA A 32 13.45 0.81 -4.29
N PRO A 33 12.92 0.64 -3.05
CA PRO A 33 12.54 1.77 -2.22
C PRO A 33 13.70 2.74 -1.99
N SER A 34 13.45 4.02 -2.24
CA SER A 34 14.41 5.09 -1.96
C SER A 34 13.71 6.35 -1.49
N ILE A 35 14.47 7.22 -0.80
CA ILE A 35 13.95 8.53 -0.38
C ILE A 35 13.83 9.40 -1.63
N GLN A 36 12.58 9.75 -1.97
CA GLN A 36 12.26 10.60 -3.09
C GLN A 36 12.65 12.05 -2.81
N SER A 37 12.97 12.79 -3.87
CA SER A 37 13.24 14.22 -3.77
C SER A 37 11.96 15.02 -3.51
N GLY A 38 12.12 16.17 -2.84
CA GLY A 38 11.02 17.07 -2.50
C GLY A 38 10.66 17.06 -1.01
N LYS A 39 9.59 17.81 -0.70
CA LYS A 39 8.98 17.87 0.63
C LYS A 39 7.47 17.58 0.50
N PRO A 40 6.87 16.84 1.44
CA PRO A 40 7.52 16.02 2.48
C PRO A 40 8.47 14.97 1.88
N ARG A 41 9.43 14.48 2.66
CA ARG A 41 10.25 13.33 2.24
C ARG A 41 9.37 12.10 2.18
N VAL A 42 9.56 11.29 1.14
CA VAL A 42 8.77 10.08 0.88
C VAL A 42 9.71 8.91 0.66
N LEU A 43 9.47 7.78 1.31
CA LEU A 43 10.08 6.49 0.98
C LEU A 43 9.11 5.71 0.10
N ALA A 44 9.51 5.43 -1.14
CA ALA A 44 8.69 4.71 -2.09
C ALA A 44 9.55 4.01 -3.15
N CYS A 45 9.02 2.96 -3.77
CA CYS A 45 9.57 2.46 -5.03
C CYS A 45 9.16 3.36 -6.19
N THR A 46 9.87 3.28 -7.32
CA THR A 46 9.53 4.05 -8.53
C THR A 46 9.27 3.10 -9.69
N ASP A 47 8.13 3.28 -10.35
CA ASP A 47 7.86 2.70 -11.67
C ASP A 47 8.64 3.47 -12.73
N GLN A 48 9.58 2.81 -13.42
CA GLN A 48 10.46 3.48 -14.37
C GLN A 48 9.78 3.82 -15.69
N VAL A 49 8.60 3.26 -15.97
CA VAL A 49 7.84 3.55 -17.20
C VAL A 49 7.00 4.81 -17.01
N ALA A 50 6.19 4.87 -15.95
CA ALA A 50 5.29 6.00 -15.72
C ALA A 50 5.84 7.03 -14.71
N SER A 51 7.03 6.81 -14.15
CA SER A 51 7.64 7.65 -13.10
C SER A 51 6.77 7.85 -11.84
N GLY A 52 5.82 6.95 -11.62
CA GLY A 52 4.92 6.94 -10.47
C GLY A 52 5.40 5.97 -9.38
N THR A 53 4.55 5.77 -8.37
CA THR A 53 4.71 4.72 -7.36
C THR A 53 3.40 3.96 -7.15
N TRP A 54 3.47 2.76 -6.58
CA TRP A 54 2.27 2.01 -6.19
C TRP A 54 2.06 1.97 -4.67
N LEU A 55 3.07 2.36 -3.91
CA LEU A 55 3.07 2.33 -2.46
C LEU A 55 4.19 3.21 -1.91
N GLY A 56 3.89 4.00 -0.88
CA GLY A 56 4.91 4.76 -0.17
C GLY A 56 4.48 5.19 1.22
N VAL A 57 5.43 5.76 1.95
CA VAL A 57 5.22 6.41 3.25
C VAL A 57 5.93 7.75 3.25
N ASN A 58 5.26 8.79 3.73
CA ASN A 58 5.87 10.10 3.88
C ASN A 58 6.43 10.34 5.29
N GLN A 59 7.18 11.43 5.47
CA GLN A 59 7.80 11.78 6.75
C GLN A 59 6.80 12.06 7.89
N HIS A 60 5.53 12.28 7.57
CA HIS A 60 4.45 12.47 8.54
C HIS A 60 3.85 11.15 9.04
N GLY A 61 4.36 10.00 8.56
CA GLY A 61 3.81 8.69 8.93
C GLY A 61 2.54 8.33 8.16
N MET A 62 2.24 9.03 7.07
CA MET A 62 1.12 8.70 6.20
C MET A 62 1.52 7.66 5.17
N PHE A 63 0.75 6.58 5.09
CA PHE A 63 0.80 5.53 4.10
C PHE A 63 -0.14 5.83 2.94
N VAL A 64 0.33 5.58 1.72
CA VAL A 64 -0.53 5.52 0.53
C VAL A 64 -0.17 4.27 -0.27
N GLY A 65 -1.17 3.50 -0.67
CA GLY A 65 -1.04 2.36 -1.58
C GLY A 65 -2.13 2.38 -2.64
N VAL A 66 -1.85 1.81 -3.82
CA VAL A 66 -2.85 1.71 -4.90
C VAL A 66 -2.96 0.28 -5.44
N CYS A 67 -4.21 -0.18 -5.55
CA CYS A 67 -4.57 -1.42 -6.23
C CYS A 67 -5.37 -1.13 -7.51
N ASN A 68 -5.13 -1.93 -8.56
CA ASN A 68 -5.82 -1.77 -9.83
C ASN A 68 -7.27 -2.26 -9.71
N ARG A 69 -8.24 -1.40 -10.06
CA ARG A 69 -9.67 -1.73 -10.14
C ARG A 69 -10.16 -1.68 -11.59
N PRO A 70 -11.04 -2.59 -12.06
CA PRO A 70 -11.72 -2.44 -13.33
C PRO A 70 -12.61 -1.20 -13.33
N LYS A 71 -12.75 -0.57 -14.50
CA LYS A 71 -13.63 0.56 -14.77
C LYS A 71 -14.12 0.42 -16.20
N LEU A 72 -15.42 0.60 -16.45
CA LEU A 72 -16.03 0.42 -17.77
C LEU A 72 -15.63 1.56 -18.70
N PHE A 73 -15.70 2.80 -18.20
CA PHE A 73 -15.40 3.99 -18.97
C PHE A 73 -14.05 4.57 -18.56
N VAL A 74 -13.02 4.26 -19.34
CA VAL A 74 -11.66 4.77 -19.14
C VAL A 74 -11.34 5.78 -20.23
N SER A 75 -10.79 6.93 -19.84
CA SER A 75 -10.27 7.93 -20.80
C SER A 75 -9.30 7.27 -21.79
N PRO A 76 -9.29 7.66 -23.08
CA PRO A 76 -8.37 7.10 -24.08
C PRO A 76 -6.88 7.23 -23.70
N SER A 77 -6.55 8.27 -22.92
CA SER A 77 -5.18 8.57 -22.47
C SER A 77 -5.18 8.83 -20.96
N PRO A 78 -5.39 7.79 -20.14
CA PRO A 78 -5.54 7.98 -18.71
C PRO A 78 -4.21 8.40 -18.09
N ARG A 79 -4.24 9.37 -17.18
CA ARG A 79 -3.11 9.70 -16.31
C ARG A 79 -2.74 8.47 -15.47
N SER A 80 -1.45 8.34 -15.17
CA SER A 80 -0.96 7.23 -14.37
C SER A 80 -1.48 7.31 -12.94
N ARG A 81 -2.14 6.24 -12.48
CA ARG A 81 -2.52 6.06 -11.07
C ARG A 81 -1.33 6.19 -10.12
N GLY A 82 -0.14 5.77 -10.58
CA GLY A 82 1.06 5.88 -9.77
C GLY A 82 1.62 7.29 -9.67
N LEU A 83 1.31 8.18 -10.62
CA LEU A 83 1.60 9.60 -10.48
C LEU A 83 0.70 10.21 -9.41
N LEU A 84 -0.60 9.90 -9.45
CA LEU A 84 -1.51 10.33 -8.37
C LEU A 84 -1.06 9.79 -7.02
N CYS A 85 -0.71 8.50 -6.90
CA CYS A 85 -0.17 7.94 -5.65
C CYS A 85 1.03 8.74 -5.11
N ARG A 86 1.92 9.19 -5.99
CA ARG A 86 3.07 10.03 -5.63
C ARG A 86 2.65 11.43 -5.19
N ASP A 87 1.65 12.00 -5.84
CA ASP A 87 1.12 13.33 -5.51
C ASP A 87 0.39 13.30 -4.16
N LEU A 88 -0.41 12.25 -3.89
CA LEU A 88 -1.06 12.03 -2.59
C LEU A 88 -0.06 11.92 -1.43
N LEU A 89 1.09 11.28 -1.66
CA LEU A 89 2.16 11.16 -0.65
C LEU A 89 2.77 12.52 -0.25
N ARG A 90 2.51 13.59 -1.02
CA ARG A 90 2.95 14.95 -0.68
C ARG A 90 2.02 15.66 0.30
N SER A 91 0.85 15.10 0.60
CA SER A 91 -0.08 15.68 1.58
C SER A 91 0.46 15.56 3.01
N GLY A 92 0.11 16.53 3.87
CA GLY A 92 0.52 16.55 5.27
C GLY A 92 -0.26 15.57 6.17
N SER A 93 -1.41 15.08 5.73
CA SER A 93 -2.28 14.15 6.47
C SER A 93 -3.13 13.30 5.53
N ALA A 94 -3.66 12.19 6.04
CA ALA A 94 -4.53 11.29 5.29
C ALA A 94 -5.82 11.98 4.83
N ARG A 95 -6.40 12.87 5.66
CA ARG A 95 -7.58 13.68 5.29
C ARG A 95 -7.33 14.50 4.03
N LEU A 96 -6.23 15.28 4.02
CA LEU A 96 -5.86 16.11 2.87
C LEU A 96 -5.55 15.26 1.63
N ALA A 97 -4.95 14.07 1.81
CA ALA A 97 -4.73 13.14 0.72
C ALA A 97 -6.04 12.55 0.16
N VAL A 98 -7.03 12.26 1.00
CA VAL A 98 -8.35 11.78 0.53
C VAL A 98 -9.08 12.87 -0.24
N ASP A 99 -9.08 14.11 0.25
CA ASP A 99 -9.71 15.24 -0.46
C ASP A 99 -9.09 15.42 -1.86
N LEU A 100 -7.76 15.43 -1.94
CA LEU A 100 -7.03 15.49 -3.21
C LEU A 100 -7.33 14.29 -4.12
N ALA A 101 -7.41 13.08 -3.55
CA ALA A 101 -7.74 11.89 -4.32
C ALA A 101 -9.14 11.99 -4.91
N MET A 102 -10.13 12.43 -4.13
CA MET A 102 -11.50 12.60 -4.58
C MET A 102 -11.60 13.65 -5.68
N GLU A 103 -10.92 14.78 -5.54
CA GLU A 103 -10.86 15.84 -6.56
C GLU A 103 -10.27 15.32 -7.89
N GLU A 104 -9.06 14.74 -7.84
CA GLU A 104 -8.35 14.27 -9.05
C GLU A 104 -9.08 13.11 -9.75
N LEU A 105 -9.69 12.20 -8.98
CA LEU A 105 -10.40 11.04 -9.52
C LEU A 105 -11.77 11.42 -10.09
N HIS A 106 -12.44 12.44 -9.52
CA HIS A 106 -13.69 12.96 -10.04
C HIS A 106 -13.53 13.57 -11.44
N ALA A 107 -12.36 14.14 -11.76
CA ALA A 107 -12.05 14.65 -13.09
C ALA A 107 -12.06 13.58 -14.20
N GLY A 108 -12.14 12.28 -13.85
CA GLY A 108 -12.36 11.19 -14.81
C GLY A 108 -11.13 10.81 -15.66
N ASN A 109 -9.97 11.41 -15.39
CA ASN A 109 -8.76 11.24 -16.20
C ASN A 109 -7.92 10.01 -15.84
N TYR A 110 -8.42 9.11 -15.00
CA TYR A 110 -7.67 7.94 -14.51
C TYR A 110 -8.39 6.62 -14.84
N ALA A 111 -7.59 5.58 -15.08
CA ALA A 111 -8.09 4.21 -15.06
C ALA A 111 -8.50 3.83 -13.63
N GLY A 112 -9.37 2.82 -13.51
CA GLY A 112 -9.92 2.42 -12.21
C GLY A 112 -8.85 2.06 -11.16
N ALA A 113 -9.07 2.50 -9.93
CA ALA A 113 -8.14 2.32 -8.82
C ALA A 113 -8.86 2.18 -7.48
N ASN A 114 -8.23 1.47 -6.54
CA ASN A 114 -8.51 1.60 -5.12
C ASN A 114 -7.27 2.24 -4.47
N PHE A 115 -7.41 3.41 -3.87
CA PHE A 115 -6.34 4.04 -3.08
C PHE A 115 -6.57 3.79 -1.60
N VAL A 116 -5.59 3.20 -0.93
CA VAL A 116 -5.58 3.05 0.54
C VAL A 116 -4.72 4.17 1.08
N ILE A 117 -5.31 5.05 1.89
CA ILE A 117 -4.69 6.26 2.43
C ILE A 117 -4.89 6.25 3.93
N ALA A 118 -3.82 6.23 4.72
CA ALA A 118 -3.94 6.15 6.17
C ALA A 118 -2.78 6.85 6.88
N ASP A 119 -3.08 7.53 7.98
CA ASP A 119 -2.12 7.95 9.01
C ASP A 119 -2.55 7.38 10.37
N SER A 120 -1.84 7.75 11.45
CA SER A 120 -2.15 7.24 12.79
C SER A 120 -3.56 7.60 13.29
N GLU A 121 -4.17 8.66 12.76
CA GLU A 121 -5.44 9.18 13.24
C GLU A 121 -6.63 8.74 12.39
N SER A 122 -6.41 8.62 11.08
CA SER A 122 -7.49 8.40 10.13
C SER A 122 -7.07 7.66 8.87
N GLY A 123 -7.99 6.88 8.30
CA GLY A 123 -7.71 6.05 7.13
C GLY A 123 -8.94 5.79 6.27
N TRP A 124 -8.73 5.67 4.96
CA TRP A 124 -9.77 5.44 3.97
C TRP A 124 -9.29 4.52 2.84
N VAL A 125 -10.26 3.90 2.18
CA VAL A 125 -10.12 3.33 0.84
C VAL A 125 -10.97 4.15 -0.12
N VAL A 126 -10.32 4.84 -1.06
CA VAL A 126 -11.00 5.55 -2.16
C VAL A 126 -11.22 4.57 -3.30
N HIS A 127 -12.47 4.16 -3.50
CA HIS A 127 -12.93 3.34 -4.61
C HIS A 127 -13.19 4.23 -5.83
N ALA A 128 -12.32 4.18 -6.83
CA ALA A 128 -12.48 4.89 -8.10
C ALA A 128 -12.76 3.89 -9.22
N GLY A 129 -13.97 3.34 -9.23
CA GLY A 129 -14.50 2.51 -10.30
C GLY A 129 -15.32 3.33 -11.28
N ASP A 130 -16.50 2.81 -11.62
CA ASP A 130 -17.53 3.57 -12.33
C ASP A 130 -18.20 4.60 -11.41
N GLU A 131 -18.32 4.26 -10.13
CA GLU A 131 -18.65 5.18 -9.05
C GLU A 131 -17.38 5.56 -8.26
N LEU A 132 -17.41 6.76 -7.68
CA LEU A 132 -16.34 7.30 -6.84
C LEU A 132 -16.85 7.42 -5.40
N GLU A 133 -16.21 6.72 -4.48
CA GLU A 133 -16.57 6.70 -3.06
C GLU A 133 -15.31 6.62 -2.20
N ALA A 134 -15.32 7.30 -1.04
CA ALA A 134 -14.33 7.12 0.00
C ALA A 134 -14.93 6.36 1.18
N ALA A 135 -14.55 5.10 1.34
CA ALA A 135 -14.94 4.28 2.49
C ALA A 135 -13.92 4.48 3.61
N GLN A 136 -14.38 4.71 4.85
CA GLN A 136 -13.47 4.77 5.99
C GLN A 136 -12.90 3.38 6.29
N LEU A 137 -11.62 3.31 6.63
CA LEU A 137 -11.01 2.08 7.15
C LEU A 137 -11.50 1.84 8.57
N GLU A 138 -12.08 0.67 8.81
CA GLU A 138 -12.45 0.21 10.14
C GLU A 138 -11.22 -0.24 10.94
N GLU A 139 -11.33 -0.25 12.27
CA GLU A 139 -10.32 -0.84 13.14
C GLU A 139 -10.27 -2.36 12.90
N GLY A 140 -9.07 -2.90 12.69
CA GLY A 140 -8.86 -4.31 12.42
C GLY A 140 -8.24 -4.58 11.07
N LEU A 141 -8.49 -5.77 10.51
CA LEU A 141 -7.89 -6.24 9.26
C LEU A 141 -8.82 -5.95 8.08
N SER A 142 -8.30 -5.26 7.08
CA SER A 142 -8.94 -5.10 5.77
C SER A 142 -8.04 -5.61 4.65
N ILE A 143 -8.67 -6.21 3.64
CA ILE A 143 -8.02 -6.77 2.46
C ILE A 143 -8.55 -6.07 1.20
N ILE A 144 -7.63 -5.57 0.39
CA ILE A 144 -7.92 -4.83 -0.83
C ILE A 144 -7.29 -5.56 -2.02
N SER A 145 -8.11 -5.76 -3.06
CA SER A 145 -7.70 -6.28 -4.36
C SER A 145 -8.16 -5.33 -5.48
N ASN A 146 -8.92 -5.82 -6.45
CA ASN A 146 -9.44 -5.08 -7.59
C ASN A 146 -10.91 -4.69 -7.49
N SER A 147 -11.52 -4.88 -6.33
CA SER A 147 -12.90 -4.52 -6.06
C SER A 147 -12.97 -3.80 -4.71
N ASP A 148 -14.16 -3.60 -4.16
CA ASP A 148 -14.32 -2.90 -2.89
C ASP A 148 -13.52 -3.59 -1.78
N VAL A 149 -13.12 -2.80 -0.78
CA VAL A 149 -12.45 -3.33 0.41
C VAL A 149 -13.26 -4.46 1.02
N ASP A 150 -12.58 -5.55 1.40
CA ASP A 150 -13.17 -6.74 2.00
C ASP A 150 -14.32 -7.38 1.18
N ASN A 151 -14.30 -7.22 -0.14
CA ASN A 151 -15.35 -7.78 -1.00
C ASN A 151 -15.55 -9.29 -0.76
N PRO A 152 -16.71 -9.72 -0.24
CA PRO A 152 -16.96 -11.10 0.14
C PRO A 152 -17.09 -12.03 -1.08
N ARG A 153 -17.13 -11.51 -2.30
CA ARG A 153 -17.20 -12.31 -3.54
C ARG A 153 -15.82 -12.60 -4.14
N ASP A 154 -14.78 -11.92 -3.70
CA ASP A 154 -13.42 -12.16 -4.18
C ASP A 154 -12.77 -13.31 -3.38
N GLN A 155 -12.56 -14.44 -4.05
CA GLN A 155 -11.97 -15.63 -3.43
C GLN A 155 -10.53 -15.41 -2.93
N ARG A 156 -9.76 -14.50 -3.54
CA ARG A 156 -8.40 -14.16 -3.11
C ARG A 156 -8.44 -13.30 -1.85
N VAL A 157 -9.39 -12.37 -1.77
CA VAL A 157 -9.68 -11.58 -0.57
C VAL A 157 -10.08 -12.50 0.59
N GLN A 158 -11.06 -13.40 0.37
CA GLN A 158 -11.48 -14.38 1.37
C GLN A 158 -10.32 -15.27 1.85
N MET A 159 -9.48 -15.74 0.92
CA MET A 159 -8.31 -16.57 1.24
C MET A 159 -7.31 -15.80 2.11
N ALA A 160 -6.97 -14.57 1.74
CA ALA A 160 -6.04 -13.73 2.49
C ALA A 160 -6.58 -13.42 3.89
N HIS A 161 -7.85 -12.99 3.98
CA HIS A 161 -8.52 -12.74 5.25
C HIS A 161 -8.48 -13.98 6.16
N ARG A 162 -8.91 -15.14 5.65
CA ARG A 162 -8.90 -16.40 6.41
C ARG A 162 -7.51 -16.76 6.92
N LEU A 163 -6.47 -16.60 6.09
CA LEU A 163 -5.10 -16.98 6.45
C LEU A 163 -4.49 -16.04 7.51
N LEU A 164 -4.86 -14.75 7.48
CA LEU A 164 -4.40 -13.75 8.44
C LEU A 164 -5.21 -13.77 9.74
N SER A 165 -6.44 -14.28 9.72
CA SER A 165 -7.32 -14.38 10.89
C SER A 165 -7.20 -15.71 11.66
N LEU A 166 -6.29 -16.61 11.27
CA LEU A 166 -6.08 -17.89 11.98
C LEU A 166 -5.47 -17.71 13.38
N GLN A 167 -4.85 -16.56 13.63
CA GLN A 167 -4.22 -16.21 14.91
C GLN A 167 -4.48 -14.74 15.18
N THR A 168 -4.51 -14.36 16.46
CA THR A 168 -4.59 -12.95 16.84
C THR A 168 -3.28 -12.24 16.48
N LEU A 169 -3.38 -11.23 15.60
CA LEU A 169 -2.26 -10.39 15.18
C LEU A 169 -2.23 -9.11 16.02
N ASP A 170 -1.93 -9.25 17.32
CA ASP A 170 -1.95 -8.17 18.33
C ASP A 170 -0.60 -7.44 18.51
N SER A 171 0.37 -7.69 17.64
CA SER A 171 1.65 -6.97 17.66
C SER A 171 2.29 -6.93 16.27
N PRO A 172 3.18 -5.97 16.00
CA PRO A 172 3.82 -5.83 14.70
C PRO A 172 4.64 -7.05 14.32
N VAL A 173 5.32 -7.65 15.30
CA VAL A 173 6.16 -8.84 15.09
C VAL A 173 5.30 -10.04 14.66
N LYS A 174 4.17 -10.28 15.34
CA LYS A 174 3.25 -11.36 14.95
C LYS A 174 2.66 -11.12 13.57
N PHE A 175 2.19 -9.90 13.29
CA PHE A 175 1.66 -9.53 11.98
C PHE A 175 2.69 -9.80 10.87
N LEU A 176 3.90 -9.25 10.98
CA LEU A 176 4.94 -9.41 9.97
C LEU A 176 5.36 -10.89 9.80
N ALA A 177 5.45 -11.65 10.88
CA ALA A 177 5.80 -13.07 10.83
C ALA A 177 4.73 -13.93 10.14
N VAL A 178 3.45 -13.63 10.34
CA VAL A 178 2.34 -14.34 9.67
C VAL A 178 2.19 -13.84 8.24
N ALA A 179 2.13 -12.53 8.04
CA ALA A 179 1.92 -11.91 6.74
C ALA A 179 3.03 -12.26 5.74
N SER A 180 4.31 -12.27 6.16
CA SER A 180 5.42 -12.72 5.31
C SER A 180 5.20 -14.13 4.76
N LYS A 181 4.75 -15.08 5.59
CA LYS A 181 4.46 -16.46 5.17
C LYS A 181 3.21 -16.55 4.31
N VAL A 182 2.17 -15.80 4.64
CA VAL A 182 0.89 -15.79 3.92
C VAL A 182 1.07 -15.22 2.52
N PHE A 183 1.73 -14.07 2.37
CA PHE A 183 1.97 -13.42 1.09
C PHE A 183 3.02 -14.15 0.22
N ALA A 184 3.88 -14.97 0.85
CA ALA A 184 4.85 -15.86 0.19
C ALA A 184 4.33 -17.28 -0.07
N ARG A 185 3.01 -17.55 0.04
CA ARG A 185 2.49 -18.87 -0.32
C ARG A 185 2.66 -19.10 -1.83
N ALA A 186 3.26 -20.23 -2.17
CA ALA A 186 3.46 -20.65 -3.56
C ALA A 186 2.14 -20.61 -4.36
N PRO A 187 2.20 -20.35 -5.68
CA PRO A 187 1.02 -20.28 -6.52
C PRO A 187 0.16 -21.55 -6.44
N SER A 188 -1.15 -21.36 -6.31
CA SER A 188 -2.13 -22.43 -6.42
C SER A 188 -2.28 -22.91 -7.87
N PRO A 189 -2.84 -24.11 -8.09
CA PRO A 189 -3.24 -24.55 -9.43
C PRO A 189 -4.20 -23.56 -10.12
N PRO A 190 -4.27 -23.57 -11.47
CA PRO A 190 -5.20 -22.73 -12.23
C PRO A 190 -6.64 -22.85 -11.73
N GLY A 191 -7.36 -21.73 -11.73
CA GLY A 191 -8.76 -21.66 -11.25
C GLY A 191 -8.92 -21.59 -9.73
N ARG A 192 -7.83 -21.56 -8.95
CA ARG A 192 -7.86 -21.32 -7.50
C ARG A 192 -7.20 -19.99 -7.13
N PRO A 193 -7.67 -19.31 -6.07
CA PRO A 193 -7.01 -18.11 -5.57
C PRO A 193 -5.57 -18.42 -5.15
N SER A 194 -4.68 -17.46 -5.38
CA SER A 194 -3.24 -17.57 -5.06
C SER A 194 -2.75 -16.30 -4.39
N MET A 195 -1.79 -16.43 -3.47
CA MET A 195 -1.13 -15.27 -2.85
C MET A 195 -0.03 -14.73 -3.76
N VAL A 196 0.81 -15.60 -4.32
CA VAL A 196 1.74 -15.28 -5.40
C VAL A 196 1.12 -15.69 -6.74
N ILE A 197 1.14 -14.78 -7.72
CA ILE A 197 0.68 -15.04 -9.09
C ILE A 197 1.89 -15.25 -10.01
N ARG A 198 1.84 -16.28 -10.85
CA ARG A 198 2.79 -16.50 -11.94
C ARG A 198 2.05 -16.82 -13.23
N GLY A 199 1.96 -15.82 -14.10
CA GLY A 199 1.53 -15.98 -15.49
C GLY A 199 2.71 -15.98 -16.46
N GLN A 200 2.40 -16.03 -17.75
CA GLN A 200 3.41 -16.03 -18.83
C GLN A 200 4.10 -14.68 -18.99
N SER A 201 3.34 -13.58 -19.05
CA SER A 201 3.86 -12.22 -19.24
C SER A 201 3.76 -11.33 -18.00
N ARG A 202 3.05 -11.80 -16.96
CA ARG A 202 2.78 -11.02 -15.75
C ARG A 202 2.64 -11.89 -14.51
N GLY A 203 2.90 -11.32 -13.35
CA GLY A 203 2.81 -12.02 -12.08
C GLY A 203 3.11 -11.10 -10.90
N THR A 204 3.31 -11.68 -9.72
CA THR A 204 3.80 -10.95 -8.55
C THR A 204 5.27 -10.57 -8.80
N VAL A 205 5.54 -9.27 -8.93
CA VAL A 205 6.89 -8.75 -9.25
C VAL A 205 7.58 -8.11 -8.06
N SER A 206 6.84 -7.81 -7.00
CA SER A 206 7.41 -7.37 -5.74
C SER A 206 6.45 -7.60 -4.58
N SER A 207 7.00 -7.59 -3.37
CA SER A 207 6.22 -7.60 -2.14
C SER A 207 6.78 -6.61 -1.12
N THR A 208 5.91 -6.02 -0.31
CA THR A 208 6.26 -5.09 0.76
C THR A 208 5.60 -5.52 2.06
N LEU A 209 6.35 -5.51 3.15
CA LEU A 209 5.84 -5.62 4.51
C LEU A 209 6.21 -4.35 5.26
N LEU A 210 5.26 -3.80 6.00
CA LEU A 210 5.39 -2.49 6.64
C LEU A 210 4.79 -2.52 8.04
N SER A 211 5.48 -1.92 8.99
CA SER A 211 4.93 -1.50 10.27
C SER A 211 5.25 -0.01 10.46
N LEU A 212 4.22 0.81 10.68
CA LEU A 212 4.37 2.21 11.06
C LEU A 212 4.02 2.36 12.54
N GLY A 213 5.08 2.39 13.35
CA GLY A 213 5.00 2.65 14.77
C GLY A 213 4.78 4.13 15.10
N MET A 214 4.19 4.43 16.26
CA MET A 214 4.07 5.80 16.77
C MET A 214 5.43 6.46 17.02
N LYS A 215 6.49 5.65 17.22
CA LYS A 215 7.87 6.13 17.32
C LYS A 215 8.64 5.65 16.09
N PRO A 216 9.49 6.50 15.47
CA PRO A 216 10.26 6.13 14.29
C PRO A 216 11.02 4.82 14.44
N ARG A 217 11.65 4.59 15.60
CA ARG A 217 12.44 3.38 15.88
C ARG A 217 11.67 2.07 15.77
N ASP A 218 10.35 2.12 15.95
CA ASP A 218 9.47 0.94 15.90
C ASP A 218 8.98 0.67 14.46
N ALA A 219 9.29 1.56 13.51
CA ALA A 219 8.95 1.38 12.12
C ALA A 219 9.81 0.30 11.45
N ILE A 220 9.16 -0.51 10.62
CA ILE A 220 9.77 -1.59 9.83
C ILE A 220 9.33 -1.44 8.38
N TYR A 221 10.26 -1.48 7.43
CA TYR A 221 9.98 -1.54 5.99
C TYR A 221 10.81 -2.64 5.37
N GLN A 222 10.15 -3.67 4.86
CA GLN A 222 10.78 -4.81 4.21
C GLN A 222 10.28 -4.95 2.78
N TYR A 223 11.19 -5.16 1.84
CA TYR A 223 10.87 -5.22 0.41
C TYR A 223 11.53 -6.41 -0.28
N ALA A 224 10.77 -7.12 -1.09
CA ALA A 224 11.27 -8.16 -1.99
C ALA A 224 11.13 -7.68 -3.44
N ALA A 225 12.24 -7.58 -4.17
CA ALA A 225 12.30 -7.23 -5.60
C ALA A 225 11.94 -8.44 -6.50
N GLY A 226 10.84 -9.10 -6.20
CA GLY A 226 10.37 -10.30 -6.88
C GLY A 226 9.24 -10.99 -6.13
N PRO A 227 8.78 -12.16 -6.61
CA PRO A 227 7.78 -12.94 -5.90
C PRO A 227 8.34 -13.40 -4.53
N PRO A 228 7.65 -13.12 -3.41
CA PRO A 228 8.19 -13.30 -2.06
C PRO A 228 8.40 -14.77 -1.65
N ASP A 229 7.93 -15.72 -2.46
CA ASP A 229 8.19 -17.15 -2.25
C ASP A 229 9.54 -17.63 -2.81
N ARG A 230 10.22 -16.79 -3.59
CA ARG A 230 11.55 -17.04 -4.16
C ARG A 230 12.54 -15.92 -3.89
N THR A 231 12.06 -14.74 -3.53
CA THR A 231 12.87 -13.55 -3.27
C THR A 231 12.84 -13.21 -1.79
N LYS A 232 14.01 -13.00 -1.19
CA LYS A 232 14.13 -12.59 0.21
C LYS A 232 13.67 -11.15 0.38
N PHE A 233 13.13 -10.86 1.56
CA PHE A 233 12.88 -9.49 1.98
C PHE A 233 14.20 -8.84 2.43
N GLU A 234 14.50 -7.69 1.83
CA GLU A 234 15.56 -6.78 2.24
C GLU A 234 15.00 -5.71 3.19
N ASP A 235 15.82 -5.26 4.13
CA ASP A 235 15.42 -4.30 5.16
C ASP A 235 15.73 -2.85 4.76
N PHE A 236 14.67 -2.06 4.57
CA PHE A 236 14.73 -0.62 4.29
C PHE A 236 14.28 0.22 5.50
N SER A 237 14.08 -0.39 6.67
CA SER A 237 13.72 0.29 7.91
C SER A 237 14.64 1.46 8.27
N PRO A 238 15.97 1.43 8.04
CA PRO A 238 16.84 2.59 8.29
C PRO A 238 16.42 3.84 7.52
N LEU A 239 15.99 3.71 6.25
CA LEU A 239 15.54 4.84 5.44
C LEU A 239 14.19 5.39 5.95
N LEU A 240 13.27 4.49 6.29
CA LEU A 240 11.97 4.87 6.85
C LEU A 240 12.15 5.62 8.18
N ARG A 241 12.99 5.10 9.07
CA ARG A 241 13.33 5.70 10.36
C ARG A 241 13.93 7.09 10.21
N ASP A 242 14.80 7.30 9.22
CA ASP A 242 15.40 8.62 8.93
C ASP A 242 14.31 9.64 8.56
N ILE A 243 13.43 9.34 7.62
CA ILE A 243 12.40 10.30 7.19
C ILE A 243 11.40 10.60 8.32
N LEU A 244 10.95 9.60 9.07
CA LEU A 244 10.01 9.80 10.18
C LEU A 244 10.64 10.63 11.31
N SER A 245 11.91 10.38 11.62
CA SER A 245 12.65 11.14 12.64
C SER A 245 12.88 12.60 12.25
N ARG A 246 12.93 12.91 10.95
CA ARG A 246 13.00 14.29 10.44
C ARG A 246 11.64 14.96 10.49
N GLY A 247 10.57 14.27 10.07
CA GLY A 247 9.21 14.79 10.15
C GLY A 247 8.82 15.23 11.56
N ILE A 248 9.09 14.39 12.57
CA ILE A 248 8.83 14.75 13.98
C ILE A 248 9.60 15.99 14.43
N ARG A 249 10.84 16.17 13.95
CA ARG A 249 11.66 17.34 14.28
C ARG A 249 11.10 18.61 13.63
N GLU A 250 10.68 18.53 12.38
CA GLU A 250 10.09 19.66 11.65
C GLU A 250 8.79 20.13 12.32
N THR A 251 7.87 19.22 12.65
CA THR A 251 6.61 19.57 13.34
C THR A 251 6.85 20.20 14.72
N ARG A 252 7.86 19.73 15.48
CA ARG A 252 8.21 20.33 16.78
C ARG A 252 8.73 21.76 16.65
N SER A 253 9.49 22.05 15.60
CA SER A 253 10.01 23.38 15.35
C SER A 253 8.89 24.35 14.94
N GLU A 254 7.90 23.90 14.16
CA GLU A 254 6.76 24.72 13.73
C GLU A 254 5.82 25.11 14.89
N VAL A 255 5.69 24.27 15.92
CA VAL A 255 4.86 24.55 17.10
C VAL A 255 5.54 25.52 18.08
N GLN A 256 6.85 25.75 17.97
CA GLN A 256 7.62 26.65 18.84
C GLN A 256 7.74 28.08 18.30
N VAL A 257 7.23 28.36 17.10
CA VAL A 257 7.25 29.67 16.42
C VAL A 257 5.86 30.29 16.48
#